data_AF-A0AAV8A3N7-F1
#
_entry.id   AF-A0AAV8A3N7-F1
#
_cell.length_a   1.000
_cell.length_b   1.000
_cell.length_c   1.000
_cell.angle_alpha   90.00
_cell.angle_beta   90.00
_cell.angle_gamma   90.00
#
_symmetry.space_group_name_H-M   'P 1'
#
loop_
_entity.id
_entity.type
_entity.pdbx_description
1 polymer ?
#
loop_
_entity_poly.entity_id
_entity_poly.type
_entity_poly.pdbx_seq_one_letter_code
_entity_poly.pdbx_strand_id
1 'polypeptide(L)'
;MDQDLINQFSTNKTLKPLLSTNYSSTDFIKQTLQTNSVFATLGELSKGKEIVEECLEQVISKEYIDLFKRLLSIQNLENTNSEVQKGVNLLNQGMTDISKLLNTEHSELTNSIEKSKRLIMVIEILEILQNFVEQIRKLSKQMGKGTRELVLASITLKQIERSFFPKKQKEEKEKAEIDLNSVQYYEQSVLPDLSSLSIMKNGKQWITKLRLNILKQADILVRESLEENEESKLETAFTIYNNLGVLQERVKKQIAARSVYSSEKIETTLNMSNVSQIINTQGERELTKFLWGRIVLLMEIIYAQFSQIWLVNHILSTTHETNGNQRSLLEIYLSNNSSYSSFSNQNNTEKNVNQILHVFWKSLVNKVKDRLTRASNQAPQLQLVIIQNYPKLITLVHDTLEKINGLAEIQGSSLKEKKEPLVDSKLLLLCFSSFENLYLSQQN
;
A
#
# COMPACT_ATOMS: atom_id res chain seq x y z
N MET A 1 32.70 33.92 92.09
CA MET A 1 32.96 34.48 93.43
C MET A 1 31.96 35.61 93.60
N ASP A 2 30.93 35.40 94.42
CA ASP A 2 29.84 36.38 94.55
C ASP A 2 30.41 37.73 95.00
N GLN A 3 30.03 38.80 94.28
CA GLN A 3 30.45 40.17 94.59
C GLN A 3 30.13 40.56 96.03
N ASP A 4 29.10 39.93 96.63
CA ASP A 4 28.72 40.12 98.02
C ASP A 4 29.76 39.61 99.03
N LEU A 5 30.47 38.52 98.72
CA LEU A 5 31.55 38.00 99.56
C LEU A 5 32.75 38.95 99.58
N ILE A 6 33.07 39.50 98.40
CA ILE A 6 34.13 40.51 98.23
C ILE A 6 33.73 41.81 98.96
N ASN A 7 32.45 42.19 98.92
CA ASN A 7 31.93 43.37 99.62
C ASN A 7 31.92 43.20 101.15
N GLN A 8 31.60 42.02 101.66
CA GLN A 8 31.63 41.73 103.10
C GLN A 8 33.06 41.66 103.67
N PHE A 9 34.01 41.09 102.93
CA PHE A 9 35.41 41.06 103.34
C PHE A 9 36.12 42.40 103.19
N SER A 10 35.68 43.26 102.25
CA SER A 10 36.27 44.58 102.04
C SER A 10 35.76 45.66 103.01
N THR A 11 34.58 45.47 103.60
CA THR A 11 34.01 46.38 104.62
C THR A 11 34.56 46.13 106.02
N ASN A 12 35.03 44.91 106.33
CA ASN A 12 35.65 44.63 107.63
C ASN A 12 37.15 45.00 107.64
N LYS A 13 37.54 45.97 108.50
CA LYS A 13 38.92 46.49 108.61
C LYS A 13 39.96 45.41 108.93
N THR A 14 39.57 44.35 109.64
CA THR A 14 40.46 43.24 110.02
C THR A 14 40.55 42.14 108.97
N LEU A 15 39.53 41.95 108.14
CA LEU A 15 39.49 40.92 107.08
C LEU A 15 39.95 41.43 105.72
N LYS A 16 39.94 42.75 105.50
CA LYS A 16 40.43 43.40 104.27
C LYS A 16 41.85 42.98 103.83
N PRO A 17 42.83 42.75 104.74
CA PRO A 17 44.16 42.27 104.35
C PRO A 17 44.15 40.88 103.68
N LEU A 18 43.17 40.02 103.99
CA LEU A 18 43.06 38.66 103.45
C LEU A 18 42.69 38.63 101.95
N LEU A 19 42.12 39.73 101.43
CA LEU A 19 41.80 39.88 100.01
C LEU A 19 42.99 40.39 99.17
N SER A 20 44.11 40.74 99.80
CA SER A 20 45.27 41.27 99.08
C SER A 20 46.12 40.14 98.48
N THR A 21 46.59 40.34 97.24
CA THR A 21 47.41 39.36 96.52
C THR A 21 48.80 39.13 97.10
N ASN A 22 49.22 39.95 98.09
CA ASN A 22 50.50 39.86 98.80
C ASN A 22 50.30 39.53 100.31
N TYR A 23 49.29 38.74 100.63
CA TYR A 23 49.00 38.36 102.01
C TYR A 23 50.15 37.54 102.64
N SER A 24 50.69 38.06 103.75
CA SER A 24 51.70 37.41 104.58
C SER A 24 51.09 37.10 105.95
N SER A 25 50.86 35.82 106.23
CA SER A 25 50.29 35.36 107.51
C SER A 25 51.12 35.83 108.71
N THR A 26 52.45 35.95 108.54
CA THR A 26 53.38 36.40 109.58
C THR A 26 53.26 37.89 109.91
N ASP A 27 52.98 38.75 108.94
CA ASP A 27 52.85 40.19 109.18
C ASP A 27 51.48 40.54 109.77
N PHE A 28 50.45 39.79 109.35
CA PHE A 28 49.11 39.88 109.94
C PHE A 28 49.12 39.49 111.43
N ILE A 29 49.79 38.38 111.78
CA ILE A 29 49.92 37.96 113.19
C ILE A 29 50.70 39.00 114.02
N LYS A 30 51.78 39.57 113.48
CA LYS A 30 52.56 40.61 114.17
C LYS A 30 51.74 41.87 114.43
N GLN A 31 50.97 42.34 113.45
CA GLN A 31 50.11 43.52 113.59
C GLN A 31 48.98 43.27 114.60
N THR A 32 48.49 42.03 114.67
CA THR A 32 47.44 41.59 115.59
C THR A 32 47.91 41.36 117.03
N LEU A 33 49.21 41.07 117.23
CA LEU A 33 49.83 40.97 118.56
C LEU A 33 50.19 42.35 119.14
N GLN A 34 50.42 43.36 118.28
CA GLN A 34 50.71 44.74 118.69
C GLN A 34 49.45 45.52 119.11
N THR A 35 48.29 45.19 118.55
CA THR A 35 46.99 45.63 119.04
C THR A 35 46.51 44.63 120.09
N ASN A 36 46.24 45.05 121.33
CA ASN A 36 45.90 44.17 122.46
C ASN A 36 44.52 43.46 122.34
N SER A 37 44.13 42.98 121.16
CA SER A 37 42.80 42.44 120.82
C SER A 37 42.88 41.15 119.98
N VAL A 38 43.75 40.22 120.37
CA VAL A 38 43.93 38.90 119.70
C VAL A 38 42.63 38.08 119.70
N PHE A 39 41.83 38.15 120.76
CA PHE A 39 40.54 37.45 120.83
C PHE A 39 39.48 38.02 119.87
N ALA A 40 39.46 39.34 119.66
CA ALA A 40 38.52 39.98 118.75
C ALA A 40 38.83 39.63 117.28
N THR A 41 40.11 39.65 116.92
CA THR A 41 40.57 39.29 115.57
C THR A 41 40.42 37.80 115.27
N LEU A 42 40.64 36.91 116.24
CA LEU A 42 40.36 35.47 116.08
C LEU A 42 38.86 35.21 115.91
N GLY A 43 38.01 35.92 116.67
CA GLY A 43 36.55 35.84 116.54
C GLY A 43 36.06 36.33 115.17
N GLU A 44 36.65 37.40 114.64
CA GLU A 44 36.34 37.89 113.29
C GLU A 44 36.89 36.98 112.18
N LEU A 45 38.06 36.36 112.37
CA LEU A 45 38.61 35.36 111.44
C LEU A 45 37.74 34.09 111.43
N SER A 46 37.27 33.65 112.59
CA SER A 46 36.36 32.51 112.70
C SER A 46 35.04 32.79 111.99
N LYS A 47 34.47 33.99 112.14
CA LYS A 47 33.30 34.43 111.38
C LYS A 47 33.58 34.51 109.88
N GLY A 48 34.74 35.03 109.49
CA GLY A 48 35.15 35.07 108.08
C GLY A 48 35.28 33.66 107.48
N LYS A 49 35.85 32.72 108.23
CA LYS A 49 35.92 31.31 107.83
C LYS A 49 34.52 30.72 107.64
N GLU A 50 33.62 30.95 108.59
CA GLU A 50 32.23 30.47 108.54
C GLU A 50 31.48 31.04 107.34
N ILE A 51 31.64 32.33 107.03
CA ILE A 51 31.06 32.98 105.83
C ILE A 51 31.63 32.38 104.54
N VAL A 52 32.93 32.09 104.50
CA VAL A 52 33.56 31.46 103.32
C VAL A 52 33.11 30.01 103.16
N GLU A 53 32.97 29.26 104.24
CA GLU A 53 32.43 27.90 104.24
C GLU A 53 30.97 27.90 103.76
N GLU A 54 30.13 28.79 104.29
CA GLU A 54 28.72 28.93 103.88
C GLU A 54 28.60 29.32 102.40
N CYS A 55 29.44 30.26 101.93
CA CYS A 55 29.41 30.68 100.53
C CYS A 55 29.99 29.60 99.60
N LEU A 56 31.01 28.85 100.02
CA LEU A 56 31.50 27.69 99.29
C LEU A 56 30.43 26.61 99.18
N GLU A 57 29.71 26.30 100.26
CA GLU A 57 28.60 25.35 100.21
C GLU A 57 27.47 25.83 99.30
N GLN A 58 27.13 27.12 99.31
CA GLN A 58 26.13 27.71 98.42
C GLN A 58 26.57 27.67 96.95
N VAL A 59 27.82 28.03 96.65
CA VAL A 59 28.34 28.01 95.27
C VAL A 59 28.43 26.56 94.76
N ILE A 60 28.98 25.65 95.56
CA ILE A 60 29.09 24.23 95.20
C ILE A 60 27.70 23.62 95.00
N SER A 61 26.74 23.89 95.90
CA SER A 61 25.37 23.35 95.76
C SER A 61 24.66 23.91 94.54
N LYS A 62 24.78 25.22 94.26
CA LYS A 62 24.15 25.85 93.09
C LYS A 62 24.75 25.35 91.77
N GLU A 63 26.07 25.31 91.67
CA GLU A 63 26.74 24.79 90.46
C GLU A 63 26.46 23.30 90.27
N TYR A 64 26.40 22.50 91.35
CA TYR A 64 26.05 21.08 91.25
C TYR A 64 24.61 20.87 90.76
N ILE A 65 23.65 21.68 91.25
CA ILE A 65 22.25 21.63 90.80
C ILE A 65 22.16 22.02 89.31
N ASP A 66 22.87 23.07 88.88
CA ASP A 66 22.85 23.51 87.49
C ASP A 66 23.53 22.49 86.56
N LEU A 67 24.63 21.88 87.00
CA LEU A 67 25.32 20.81 86.25
C LEU A 67 24.47 19.55 86.17
N PHE A 68 23.77 19.19 87.25
CA PHE A 68 22.83 18.08 87.28
C PHE A 68 21.62 18.31 86.35
N LYS A 69 21.05 19.52 86.33
CA LYS A 69 19.99 19.90 85.36
C LYS A 69 20.47 19.80 83.92
N ARG A 70 21.70 20.23 83.64
CA ARG A 70 22.31 20.08 82.31
C ARG A 70 22.47 18.61 81.94
N LEU A 71 22.97 17.78 82.86
CA LEU A 71 23.13 16.34 82.63
C LEU A 71 21.79 15.65 82.36
N LEU A 72 20.74 15.98 83.13
CA LEU A 72 19.38 15.50 82.87
C LEU A 72 18.83 15.95 81.51
N SER A 73 19.11 17.20 81.10
CA SER A 73 18.70 17.70 79.78
C SER A 73 19.41 16.97 78.64
N ILE A 74 20.69 16.64 78.81
CA ILE A 74 21.46 15.87 77.84
C ILE A 74 20.92 14.44 77.75
N GLN A 75 20.62 13.82 78.89
CA GLN A 75 20.00 12.48 78.91
C GLN A 75 18.62 12.47 78.23
N ASN A 76 17.80 13.51 78.46
CA ASN A 76 16.52 13.65 77.76
C ASN A 76 16.73 13.84 76.25
N LEU A 77 17.72 14.62 75.84
CA LEU A 77 18.05 14.79 74.43
C LEU A 77 18.54 13.47 73.79
N GLU A 78 19.37 12.70 74.48
CA GLU A 78 19.80 11.37 74.01
C GLU A 78 18.62 10.42 73.84
N ASN A 79 17.67 10.42 74.79
CA ASN A 79 16.45 9.64 74.69
C ASN A 79 15.61 10.07 73.47
N THR A 80 15.39 11.37 73.29
CA THR A 80 14.65 11.87 72.11
C THR A 80 15.38 11.57 70.79
N ASN A 81 16.71 11.60 70.79
CA ASN A 81 17.50 11.27 69.61
C ASN A 81 17.39 9.78 69.26
N SER A 82 17.40 8.91 70.27
CA SER A 82 17.15 7.46 70.10
C SER A 82 15.75 7.19 69.53
N GLU A 83 14.73 7.90 70.01
CA GLU A 83 13.36 7.81 69.48
C GLU A 83 13.27 8.32 68.03
N VAL A 84 13.89 9.45 67.71
CA VAL A 84 13.96 9.97 66.34
C VAL A 84 14.69 8.98 65.43
N GLN A 85 15.81 8.40 65.87
CA GLN A 85 16.55 7.42 65.09
C GLN A 85 15.73 6.16 64.81
N LYS A 86 14.94 5.69 65.79
CA LYS A 86 13.97 4.61 65.57
C LYS A 86 12.89 5.01 64.56
N GLY A 87 12.34 6.22 64.66
CA GLY A 87 11.36 6.76 63.72
C GLY A 87 11.89 6.84 62.29
N VAL A 88 13.12 7.34 62.11
CA VAL A 88 13.80 7.42 60.81
C VAL A 88 14.05 6.03 60.23
N ASN A 89 14.46 5.05 61.05
CA ASN A 89 14.66 3.68 60.60
C ASN A 89 13.34 3.03 60.14
N LEU A 90 12.25 3.23 60.89
CA LEU A 90 10.92 2.76 60.50
C LEU A 90 10.44 3.42 59.20
N LEU A 91 10.67 4.73 59.05
CA LEU A 91 10.32 5.45 57.82
C LEU A 91 11.12 4.92 56.63
N ASN A 92 12.43 4.68 56.80
CA ASN A 92 13.27 4.12 55.75
C ASN A 92 12.81 2.71 55.35
N GLN A 93 12.46 1.86 56.32
CA GLN A 93 11.89 0.54 56.06
C GLN A 93 10.57 0.66 55.27
N GLY A 94 9.64 1.51 55.73
CA GLY A 94 8.39 1.77 55.04
C GLY A 94 8.60 2.29 53.61
N MET A 95 9.58 3.17 53.39
CA MET A 95 9.93 3.67 52.06
C MET A 95 10.50 2.57 51.15
N THR A 96 11.33 1.66 51.69
CA THR A 96 11.83 0.53 50.91
C THR A 96 10.72 -0.47 50.56
N ASP A 97 9.77 -0.69 51.45
CA ASP A 97 8.64 -1.59 51.21
C ASP A 97 7.67 -1.00 50.18
N ILE A 98 7.37 0.31 50.27
CA ILE A 98 6.60 1.04 49.25
C ILE A 98 7.31 0.99 47.90
N SER A 99 8.64 1.22 47.86
CA SER A 99 9.40 1.17 46.61
C SER A 99 9.36 -0.22 45.97
N LYS A 100 9.48 -1.29 46.76
CA LYS A 100 9.32 -2.67 46.27
C LYS A 100 7.93 -2.91 45.70
N LEU A 101 6.88 -2.53 46.45
CA LEU A 101 5.49 -2.69 46.01
C LEU A 101 5.21 -1.92 44.73
N LEU A 102 5.71 -0.69 44.63
CA LEU A 102 5.55 0.15 43.44
C LEU A 102 6.26 -0.47 42.22
N ASN A 103 7.47 -1.01 42.41
CA ASN A 103 8.21 -1.66 41.34
C ASN A 103 7.55 -2.97 40.88
N THR A 104 6.99 -3.76 41.79
CA THR A 104 6.25 -4.99 41.43
C THR A 104 4.99 -4.66 40.64
N GLU A 105 4.19 -3.70 41.11
CA GLU A 105 2.97 -3.24 40.43
C GLU A 105 3.29 -2.65 39.04
N HIS A 106 4.36 -1.86 38.92
CA HIS A 106 4.80 -1.34 37.62
C HIS A 106 5.23 -2.46 36.65
N SER A 107 5.90 -3.50 37.14
CA SER A 107 6.28 -4.66 36.33
C SER A 107 5.03 -5.43 35.85
N GLU A 108 4.06 -5.65 36.74
CA GLU A 108 2.79 -6.30 36.41
C GLU A 108 1.98 -5.50 35.39
N LEU A 109 1.90 -4.18 35.57
CA LEU A 109 1.25 -3.27 34.62
C LEU A 109 1.92 -3.32 33.25
N THR A 110 3.26 -3.30 33.21
CA THR A 110 4.02 -3.39 31.96
C THR A 110 3.76 -4.71 31.23
N ASN A 111 3.74 -5.82 31.97
CA ASN A 111 3.40 -7.14 31.42
C ASN A 111 1.95 -7.18 30.90
N SER A 112 1.01 -6.55 31.60
CA SER A 112 -0.39 -6.45 31.18
C SER A 112 -0.55 -5.60 29.90
N ILE A 113 0.19 -4.50 29.79
CA ILE A 113 0.24 -3.67 28.58
C ILE A 113 0.81 -4.48 27.40
N GLU A 114 1.89 -5.24 27.60
CA GLU A 114 2.46 -6.06 26.54
C GLU A 114 1.51 -7.17 26.08
N LYS A 115 0.84 -7.86 27.01
CA LYS A 115 -0.22 -8.82 26.69
C LYS A 115 -1.35 -8.17 25.89
N SER A 116 -1.78 -6.96 26.29
CA SER A 116 -2.82 -6.22 25.58
C SER A 116 -2.40 -5.85 24.16
N LYS A 117 -1.14 -5.43 23.95
CA LYS A 117 -0.60 -5.17 22.60
C LYS A 117 -0.62 -6.42 21.73
N ARG A 118 -0.21 -7.57 22.27
CA ARG A 118 -0.27 -8.86 21.55
C ARG A 118 -1.70 -9.27 21.23
N LEU A 119 -2.65 -9.06 22.13
CA LEU A 119 -4.07 -9.33 21.89
C LEU A 119 -4.65 -8.46 20.78
N ILE A 120 -4.35 -7.16 20.78
CA ILE A 120 -4.77 -6.24 19.71
C ILE A 120 -4.24 -6.73 18.36
N MET A 121 -2.95 -7.08 18.29
CA MET A 121 -2.33 -7.62 17.07
C MET A 121 -3.01 -8.92 16.60
N VAL A 122 -3.36 -9.82 17.52
CA VAL A 122 -4.11 -11.04 17.19
C VAL A 122 -5.50 -10.73 16.65
N ILE A 123 -6.20 -9.75 17.23
CA ILE A 123 -7.53 -9.31 16.77
C ILE A 123 -7.43 -8.73 15.35
N GLU A 124 -6.47 -7.84 15.08
CA GLU A 124 -6.24 -7.27 13.75
C GLU A 124 -5.98 -8.36 12.70
N ILE A 125 -5.15 -9.36 13.03
CA ILE A 125 -4.89 -10.50 12.13
C ILE A 125 -6.17 -11.32 11.92
N LEU A 126 -6.94 -11.58 12.96
CA LEU A 126 -8.20 -12.34 12.87
C LEU A 126 -9.23 -11.61 12.00
N GLU A 127 -9.35 -10.28 12.12
CA GLU A 127 -10.24 -9.47 11.28
C GLU A 127 -9.85 -9.56 9.80
N ILE A 128 -8.55 -9.48 9.49
CA ILE A 128 -8.04 -9.66 8.12
C ILE A 128 -8.36 -11.06 7.61
N LEU A 129 -8.13 -12.10 8.41
CA LEU A 129 -8.42 -13.48 8.03
C LEU A 129 -9.92 -13.73 7.84
N GLN A 130 -10.76 -13.16 8.72
CA GLN A 130 -12.21 -13.25 8.61
C GLN A 130 -12.70 -12.60 7.32
N ASN A 131 -12.24 -11.40 7.01
CA ASN A 131 -12.57 -10.72 5.77
C ASN A 131 -12.10 -11.54 4.55
N PHE A 132 -10.87 -12.07 4.57
CA PHE A 132 -10.36 -12.93 3.50
C PHE A 132 -11.25 -14.15 3.25
N VAL A 133 -11.62 -14.86 4.32
CA VAL A 133 -12.48 -16.06 4.24
C VAL A 133 -13.87 -15.68 3.73
N GLU A 134 -14.42 -14.55 4.16
CA GLU A 134 -15.71 -14.06 3.67
C GLU A 134 -15.68 -13.75 2.17
N GLN A 135 -14.63 -13.08 1.68
CA GLN A 135 -14.45 -12.80 0.26
C GLN A 135 -14.26 -14.08 -0.56
N ILE A 136 -13.51 -15.06 -0.04
CA ILE A 136 -13.40 -16.39 -0.68
C ILE A 136 -14.76 -17.09 -0.75
N ARG A 137 -15.57 -17.04 0.32
CA ARG A 137 -16.91 -17.62 0.33
C ARG A 137 -17.84 -16.93 -0.67
N LYS A 138 -17.80 -15.60 -0.76
CA LYS A 138 -18.53 -14.83 -1.77
C LYS A 138 -18.13 -15.25 -3.18
N LEU A 139 -16.81 -15.32 -3.44
CA LEU A 139 -16.27 -15.77 -4.72
C LEU A 139 -16.72 -17.19 -5.06
N SER A 140 -16.65 -18.13 -4.11
CA SER A 140 -17.08 -19.52 -4.32
C SER A 140 -18.56 -19.62 -4.69
N LYS A 141 -19.43 -18.75 -4.17
CA LYS A 141 -20.86 -18.72 -4.53
C LYS A 141 -21.09 -18.13 -5.93
N GLN A 142 -20.23 -17.21 -6.36
CA GLN A 142 -20.28 -16.56 -7.67
C GLN A 142 -19.68 -17.43 -8.79
N MET A 143 -19.15 -18.61 -8.51
CA MET A 143 -18.60 -19.54 -9.51
C MET A 143 -19.67 -20.38 -10.24
N GLY A 144 -20.87 -19.83 -10.42
CA GLY A 144 -21.90 -20.47 -11.24
C GLY A 144 -21.55 -20.45 -12.75
N LYS A 145 -22.38 -21.11 -13.57
CA LYS A 145 -22.17 -21.23 -15.02
C LYS A 145 -22.64 -19.99 -15.81
N GLY A 146 -23.25 -19.01 -15.15
CA GLY A 146 -23.81 -17.83 -15.79
C GLY A 146 -22.75 -16.78 -16.14
N THR A 147 -22.92 -16.13 -17.29
CA THR A 147 -22.06 -15.03 -17.76
C THR A 147 -21.99 -13.86 -16.78
N ARG A 148 -23.12 -13.52 -16.14
CA ARG A 148 -23.19 -12.48 -15.08
C ARG A 148 -22.39 -12.86 -13.84
N GLU A 149 -22.42 -14.13 -13.47
CA GLU A 149 -21.74 -14.65 -12.28
C GLU A 149 -20.22 -14.60 -12.47
N LEU A 150 -19.73 -14.87 -13.68
CA LEU A 150 -18.33 -14.69 -14.06
C LEU A 150 -17.85 -13.24 -13.96
N VAL A 151 -18.68 -12.27 -14.37
CA VAL A 151 -18.33 -10.85 -14.22
C VAL A 151 -18.21 -10.49 -12.74
N LEU A 152 -19.18 -10.87 -11.91
CA LEU A 152 -19.12 -10.64 -10.46
C LEU A 152 -17.90 -11.31 -9.83
N ALA A 153 -17.61 -12.56 -10.21
CA ALA A 153 -16.44 -13.29 -9.75
C ALA A 153 -15.13 -12.56 -10.14
N SER A 154 -15.06 -11.97 -11.34
CA SER A 154 -13.89 -11.18 -11.77
C SER A 154 -13.69 -9.90 -10.95
N ILE A 155 -14.79 -9.24 -10.52
CA ILE A 155 -14.75 -8.05 -9.65
C ILE A 155 -14.28 -8.44 -8.25
N THR A 156 -14.87 -9.48 -7.67
CA THR A 156 -14.49 -10.00 -6.34
C THR A 156 -13.03 -10.44 -6.34
N LEU A 157 -12.56 -11.10 -7.41
CA LEU A 157 -11.15 -11.44 -7.59
C LEU A 157 -10.23 -10.21 -7.60
N LYS A 158 -10.60 -9.17 -8.36
CA LYS A 158 -9.85 -7.91 -8.42
C LYS A 158 -9.74 -7.27 -7.04
N GLN A 159 -10.81 -7.30 -6.26
CA GLN A 159 -10.84 -6.79 -4.88
C GLN A 159 -9.93 -7.62 -3.97
N ILE A 160 -10.02 -8.96 -4.01
CA ILE A 160 -9.17 -9.84 -3.20
C ILE A 160 -7.67 -9.63 -3.54
N GLU A 161 -7.33 -9.55 -4.82
CA GLU A 161 -5.95 -9.31 -5.25
C GLU A 161 -5.44 -7.94 -4.79
N ARG A 162 -6.26 -6.90 -4.80
CA ARG A 162 -5.86 -5.57 -4.30
C ARG A 162 -5.70 -5.54 -2.78
N SER A 163 -6.63 -6.13 -2.04
CA SER A 163 -6.67 -6.04 -0.58
C SER A 163 -5.69 -6.96 0.12
N PHE A 164 -5.47 -8.18 -0.40
CA PHE A 164 -4.67 -9.21 0.30
C PHE A 164 -3.37 -9.56 -0.41
N PHE A 165 -3.28 -9.31 -1.72
CA PHE A 165 -2.09 -9.61 -2.50
C PHE A 165 -1.63 -8.42 -3.35
N PRO A 166 -1.48 -7.22 -2.76
CA PRO A 166 -1.03 -6.06 -3.53
C PRO A 166 0.28 -6.44 -4.22
N LYS A 167 0.25 -6.49 -5.55
CA LYS A 167 1.48 -6.59 -6.32
C LYS A 167 2.32 -5.39 -5.88
N LYS A 168 3.57 -5.62 -5.47
CA LYS A 168 4.55 -4.54 -5.28
C LYS A 168 4.73 -3.82 -6.62
N GLN A 169 3.82 -2.92 -6.98
CA GLN A 169 4.07 -1.89 -7.97
C GLN A 169 4.97 -0.89 -7.26
N LYS A 170 6.25 -1.00 -7.57
CA LYS A 170 7.34 -0.25 -6.97
C LYS A 170 7.41 1.21 -7.48
N GLU A 171 6.34 1.75 -8.08
CA GLU A 171 6.39 3.03 -8.81
C GLU A 171 5.25 4.04 -8.50
N GLU A 172 4.26 3.72 -7.66
CA GLU A 172 3.24 4.72 -7.25
C GLU A 172 3.29 5.11 -5.76
N LYS A 173 4.04 4.38 -4.91
CA LYS A 173 4.19 4.75 -3.49
C LYS A 173 5.12 5.93 -3.24
N GLU A 174 6.09 6.23 -4.12
CA GLU A 174 6.95 7.42 -3.98
C GLU A 174 6.23 8.73 -4.37
N LYS A 175 5.05 8.68 -5.01
CA LYS A 175 4.28 9.89 -5.35
C LYS A 175 3.22 10.28 -4.32
N ALA A 176 2.87 9.39 -3.39
CA ALA A 176 1.91 9.67 -2.33
C ALA A 176 2.58 10.13 -1.01
N GLU A 177 3.91 10.20 -0.98
CA GLU A 177 4.70 10.55 0.22
C GLU A 177 4.75 12.06 0.50
N ILE A 178 4.06 12.88 -0.31
CA ILE A 178 4.05 14.35 -0.15
C ILE A 178 2.82 14.86 0.61
N ASP A 179 1.80 14.04 0.92
CA ASP A 179 0.53 14.57 1.45
C ASP A 179 -0.01 13.88 2.71
N LEU A 180 0.86 13.53 3.67
CA LEU A 180 0.45 12.87 4.91
C LEU A 180 1.13 13.38 6.18
N ASN A 181 0.72 14.58 6.60
CA ASN A 181 0.80 15.02 8.00
C ASN A 181 -0.32 14.42 8.89
N SER A 182 -0.96 13.31 8.48
CA SER A 182 -2.08 12.70 9.23
C SER A 182 -1.99 11.19 9.47
N VAL A 183 -0.91 10.49 9.09
CA VAL A 183 -0.76 9.02 9.32
C VAL A 183 0.35 8.63 10.29
N GLN A 184 0.97 9.61 10.96
CA GLN A 184 2.03 9.36 11.94
C GLN A 184 1.58 8.56 13.20
N TYR A 185 0.31 8.16 13.30
CA TYR A 185 -0.21 7.30 14.36
C TYR A 185 -0.39 5.81 14.01
N TYR A 186 -0.22 5.39 12.75
CA TYR A 186 -0.37 3.98 12.35
C TYR A 186 0.95 3.27 11.99
N GLU A 187 2.08 3.96 12.00
CA GLU A 187 3.37 3.40 11.55
C GLU A 187 4.08 2.45 12.55
N GLN A 188 3.46 2.12 13.70
CA GLN A 188 4.03 1.19 14.68
C GLN A 188 3.43 -0.23 14.70
N SER A 189 2.37 -0.53 13.94
CA SER A 189 1.94 -1.91 13.72
C SER A 189 2.54 -2.44 12.42
N VAL A 190 3.79 -2.92 12.51
CA VAL A 190 4.34 -3.82 11.49
C VAL A 190 3.53 -5.12 11.57
N LEU A 191 2.39 -5.15 10.86
CA LEU A 191 1.61 -6.37 10.69
C LEU A 191 2.55 -7.45 10.12
N PRO A 192 2.59 -8.65 10.73
CA PRO A 192 3.49 -9.70 10.30
C PRO A 192 3.13 -10.16 8.90
N ASP A 193 4.10 -10.66 8.15
CA ASP A 193 3.86 -11.17 6.79
C ASP A 193 2.86 -12.33 6.81
N LEU A 194 1.60 -12.03 6.54
CA LEU A 194 0.50 -13.00 6.52
C LEU A 194 0.65 -14.03 5.39
N SER A 195 1.56 -13.81 4.44
CA SER A 195 1.76 -14.71 3.30
C SER A 195 2.30 -16.08 3.70
N SER A 196 2.92 -16.21 4.87
CA SER A 196 3.40 -17.49 5.42
C SER A 196 2.29 -18.34 6.04
N LEU A 197 1.12 -17.76 6.32
CA LEU A 197 0.01 -18.51 6.92
C LEU A 197 -0.54 -19.54 5.91
N SER A 198 -0.71 -20.78 6.35
CA SER A 198 -1.18 -21.88 5.50
C SER A 198 -2.52 -21.58 4.81
N ILE A 199 -3.43 -20.90 5.52
CA ILE A 199 -4.75 -20.48 5.00
C ILE A 199 -4.58 -19.46 3.86
N MET A 200 -3.71 -18.46 4.03
CA MET A 200 -3.42 -17.48 2.97
C MET A 200 -2.73 -18.13 1.77
N LYS A 201 -1.77 -19.04 2.00
CA LYS A 201 -1.06 -19.76 0.94
C LYS A 201 -2.01 -20.64 0.12
N ASN A 202 -2.84 -21.43 0.78
CA ASN A 202 -3.83 -22.29 0.13
C ASN A 202 -4.89 -21.46 -0.60
N GLY A 203 -5.38 -20.38 0.04
CA GLY A 203 -6.30 -19.43 -0.57
C GLY A 203 -5.72 -18.79 -1.83
N LYS A 204 -4.46 -18.34 -1.81
CA LYS A 204 -3.76 -17.79 -2.98
C LYS A 204 -3.65 -18.79 -4.13
N GLN A 205 -3.31 -20.05 -3.84
CA GLN A 205 -3.25 -21.09 -4.86
C GLN A 205 -4.64 -21.35 -5.48
N TRP A 206 -5.68 -21.42 -4.66
CA TRP A 206 -7.05 -21.60 -5.11
C TRP A 206 -7.52 -20.42 -5.98
N ILE A 207 -7.28 -19.19 -5.52
CA ILE A 207 -7.54 -17.95 -6.28
C ILE A 207 -6.82 -17.97 -7.63
N THR A 208 -5.55 -18.40 -7.67
CA THR A 208 -4.76 -18.47 -8.90
C THR A 208 -5.38 -19.47 -9.89
N LYS A 209 -5.77 -20.67 -9.42
CA LYS A 209 -6.44 -21.67 -10.26
C LYS A 209 -7.79 -21.16 -10.78
N LEU A 210 -8.54 -20.48 -9.93
CA LEU A 210 -9.85 -19.93 -10.25
C LEU A 210 -9.76 -18.79 -11.27
N ARG A 211 -8.79 -17.89 -11.10
CA ARG A 211 -8.45 -16.86 -12.08
C ARG A 211 -8.17 -17.46 -13.46
N LEU A 212 -7.38 -18.53 -13.53
CA LEU A 212 -7.13 -19.23 -14.80
C LEU A 212 -8.40 -19.83 -15.41
N ASN A 213 -9.31 -20.37 -14.59
CA ASN A 213 -10.58 -20.90 -15.07
C ASN A 213 -11.48 -19.78 -15.65
N ILE A 214 -11.64 -18.66 -14.94
CA ILE A 214 -12.42 -17.51 -15.44
C ILE A 214 -11.82 -16.98 -16.75
N LEU A 215 -10.49 -16.90 -16.85
CA LEU A 215 -9.83 -16.50 -18.10
C LEU A 215 -10.11 -17.47 -19.24
N LYS A 216 -10.11 -18.79 -18.99
CA LYS A 216 -10.47 -19.79 -20.01
C LYS A 216 -11.92 -19.64 -20.46
N GLN A 217 -12.84 -19.37 -19.55
CA GLN A 217 -14.25 -19.14 -19.90
C GLN A 217 -14.41 -17.84 -20.70
N ALA A 218 -13.71 -16.77 -20.34
CA ALA A 218 -13.67 -15.54 -21.13
C ALA A 218 -13.06 -15.79 -22.54
N ASP A 219 -12.01 -16.60 -22.67
CA ASP A 219 -11.45 -16.99 -23.98
C ASP A 219 -12.46 -17.76 -24.84
N ILE A 220 -13.31 -18.59 -24.23
CA ILE A 220 -14.40 -19.31 -24.94
C ILE A 220 -15.45 -18.32 -25.41
N LEU A 221 -15.91 -17.42 -24.53
CA LEU A 221 -16.88 -16.38 -24.87
C LEU A 221 -16.40 -15.50 -26.03
N VAL A 222 -15.11 -15.11 -26.05
CA VAL A 222 -14.55 -14.38 -27.19
C VAL A 222 -14.66 -15.18 -28.47
N ARG A 223 -14.30 -16.47 -28.45
CA ARG A 223 -14.35 -17.30 -29.66
C ARG A 223 -15.77 -17.44 -30.19
N GLU A 224 -16.72 -17.80 -29.33
CA GLU A 224 -18.13 -17.95 -29.68
C GLU A 224 -18.71 -16.63 -30.19
N SER A 225 -18.43 -15.52 -29.51
CA SER A 225 -18.90 -14.19 -29.92
C SER A 225 -18.37 -13.75 -31.29
N LEU A 226 -17.13 -14.11 -31.64
CA LEU A 226 -16.57 -13.79 -32.94
C LEU A 226 -17.09 -14.72 -34.03
N GLU A 227 -17.40 -15.98 -33.73
CA GLU A 227 -18.02 -16.91 -34.68
C GLU A 227 -19.48 -16.55 -34.98
N GLU A 228 -20.24 -16.16 -33.95
CA GLU A 228 -21.66 -15.80 -34.03
C GLU A 228 -21.90 -14.31 -34.34
N ASN A 229 -20.85 -13.47 -34.29
CA ASN A 229 -20.91 -12.00 -34.30
C ASN A 229 -21.84 -11.42 -33.21
N GLU A 230 -21.83 -12.02 -32.01
CA GLU A 230 -22.68 -11.59 -30.89
C GLU A 230 -21.96 -10.56 -29.99
N GLU A 231 -22.45 -9.31 -29.98
CA GLU A 231 -21.80 -8.22 -29.24
C GLU A 231 -21.79 -8.44 -27.72
N SER A 232 -22.92 -8.92 -27.16
CA SER A 232 -23.09 -9.04 -25.70
C SER A 232 -22.09 -9.99 -25.03
N LYS A 233 -21.79 -11.13 -25.68
CA LYS A 233 -20.79 -12.08 -25.19
C LYS A 233 -19.38 -11.50 -25.22
N LEU A 234 -19.05 -10.75 -26.28
CA LEU A 234 -17.73 -10.14 -26.43
C LEU A 234 -17.52 -9.00 -25.40
N GLU A 235 -18.55 -8.17 -25.18
CA GLU A 235 -18.56 -7.13 -24.14
C GLU A 235 -18.34 -7.72 -22.74
N THR A 236 -19.04 -8.81 -22.44
CA THR A 236 -18.89 -9.54 -21.17
C THR A 236 -17.45 -10.04 -21.01
N ALA A 237 -16.87 -10.66 -22.04
CA ALA A 237 -15.50 -11.16 -21.99
C ALA A 237 -14.46 -10.04 -21.80
N PHE A 238 -14.64 -8.90 -22.48
CA PHE A 238 -13.74 -7.75 -22.34
C PHE A 238 -13.85 -7.10 -20.97
N THR A 239 -15.05 -7.04 -20.40
CA THR A 239 -15.26 -6.61 -19.02
C THR A 239 -14.50 -7.50 -18.03
N ILE A 240 -14.58 -8.83 -18.20
CA ILE A 240 -13.81 -9.80 -17.39
C ILE A 240 -12.30 -9.55 -17.54
N TYR A 241 -11.79 -9.37 -18.77
CA TYR A 241 -10.37 -9.08 -18.96
C TYR A 241 -9.91 -7.77 -18.35
N ASN A 242 -10.74 -6.72 -18.38
CA ASN A 242 -10.45 -5.45 -17.74
C ASN A 242 -10.41 -5.59 -16.21
N ASN A 243 -11.37 -6.32 -15.63
CA ASN A 243 -11.40 -6.59 -14.20
C ASN A 243 -10.16 -7.36 -13.74
N LEU A 244 -9.71 -8.33 -14.53
CA LEU A 244 -8.51 -9.09 -14.24
C LEU A 244 -7.22 -8.37 -14.65
N GLY A 245 -7.28 -7.23 -15.36
CA GLY A 245 -6.11 -6.48 -15.79
C GLY A 245 -5.26 -7.16 -16.87
N VAL A 246 -5.89 -7.94 -17.76
CA VAL A 246 -5.23 -8.64 -18.88
C VAL A 246 -5.79 -8.28 -20.26
N LEU A 247 -6.63 -7.23 -20.34
CA LEU A 247 -7.31 -6.82 -21.57
C LEU A 247 -6.35 -6.59 -22.73
N GLN A 248 -5.29 -5.80 -22.52
CA GLN A 248 -4.33 -5.47 -23.58
C GLN A 248 -3.65 -6.72 -24.17
N GLU A 249 -3.10 -7.57 -23.31
CA GLU A 249 -2.41 -8.80 -23.73
C GLU A 249 -3.35 -9.71 -24.54
N ARG A 250 -4.59 -9.87 -24.04
CA ARG A 250 -5.58 -10.76 -24.66
C ARG A 250 -6.11 -10.21 -25.97
N VAL A 251 -6.48 -8.93 -26.03
CA VAL A 251 -6.94 -8.29 -27.28
C VAL A 251 -5.86 -8.34 -28.35
N LYS A 252 -4.61 -8.02 -28.03
CA LYS A 252 -3.47 -8.14 -28.97
C LYS A 252 -3.33 -9.56 -29.49
N LYS A 253 -3.38 -10.55 -28.58
CA LYS A 253 -3.31 -11.96 -28.94
C LYS A 253 -4.45 -12.37 -29.87
N GLN A 254 -5.66 -11.88 -29.64
CA GLN A 254 -6.82 -12.17 -30.50
C GLN A 254 -6.68 -11.53 -31.89
N ILE A 255 -6.28 -10.27 -31.98
CA ILE A 255 -6.04 -9.60 -33.28
C ILE A 255 -4.93 -10.33 -34.06
N ALA A 256 -3.83 -10.70 -33.39
CA ALA A 256 -2.74 -11.44 -34.01
C ALA A 256 -3.19 -12.84 -34.48
N ALA A 257 -3.89 -13.60 -33.64
CA ALA A 257 -4.44 -14.91 -33.99
C ALA A 257 -5.38 -14.80 -35.19
N ARG A 258 -6.21 -13.75 -35.25
CA ARG A 258 -7.11 -13.50 -36.36
C ARG A 258 -6.38 -13.16 -37.65
N SER A 259 -5.29 -12.40 -37.57
CA SER A 259 -4.44 -12.11 -38.74
C SER A 259 -3.76 -13.36 -39.30
N VAL A 260 -3.41 -14.33 -38.46
CA VAL A 260 -2.87 -15.62 -38.90
C VAL A 260 -3.96 -16.46 -39.56
N TYR A 261 -5.12 -16.56 -38.90
CA TYR A 261 -6.28 -17.30 -39.41
C TYR A 261 -6.78 -16.76 -40.75
N SER A 262 -6.85 -15.44 -40.91
CA SER A 262 -7.23 -14.82 -42.19
C SER A 262 -6.23 -15.14 -43.29
N SER A 263 -4.93 -15.14 -42.98
CA SER A 263 -3.89 -15.52 -43.92
C SER A 263 -4.03 -16.98 -44.38
N GLU A 264 -4.28 -17.91 -43.45
CA GLU A 264 -4.49 -19.33 -43.77
C GLU A 264 -5.75 -19.56 -44.64
N LYS A 265 -6.85 -18.86 -44.33
CA LYS A 265 -8.07 -18.88 -45.15
C LYS A 265 -7.85 -18.32 -46.56
N ILE A 266 -7.11 -17.23 -46.71
CA ILE A 266 -6.79 -16.67 -48.03
C ILE A 266 -5.91 -17.65 -48.82
N GLU A 267 -4.91 -18.25 -48.16
CA GLU A 267 -4.00 -19.23 -48.77
C GLU A 267 -4.73 -20.48 -49.27
N THR A 268 -5.65 -21.02 -48.47
CA THR A 268 -6.45 -22.21 -48.83
C THR A 268 -7.44 -21.89 -49.94
N THR A 269 -8.15 -20.76 -49.88
CA THR A 269 -9.11 -20.34 -50.93
C THR A 269 -8.43 -20.09 -52.28
N LEU A 270 -7.19 -19.60 -52.29
CA LEU A 270 -6.42 -19.34 -53.51
C LEU A 270 -5.40 -20.45 -53.85
N ASN A 271 -5.55 -21.65 -53.28
CA ASN A 271 -4.67 -22.78 -53.60
C ASN A 271 -5.00 -23.42 -54.97
N MET A 272 -4.12 -23.25 -55.95
CA MET A 272 -4.32 -23.67 -57.34
C MET A 272 -3.89 -25.11 -57.65
N SER A 273 -3.58 -25.95 -56.65
CA SER A 273 -3.07 -27.31 -56.85
C SER A 273 -3.96 -28.23 -57.69
N ASN A 274 -5.28 -28.00 -57.69
CA ASN A 274 -6.25 -28.91 -58.32
C ASN A 274 -6.71 -28.43 -59.71
N VAL A 275 -6.18 -27.30 -60.20
CA VAL A 275 -6.62 -26.67 -61.46
C VAL A 275 -6.44 -27.62 -62.65
N SER A 276 -5.28 -28.29 -62.74
CA SER A 276 -4.99 -29.25 -63.82
C SER A 276 -5.89 -30.48 -63.79
N GLN A 277 -6.26 -30.96 -62.59
CA GLN A 277 -7.17 -32.11 -62.44
C GLN A 277 -8.60 -31.78 -62.88
N ILE A 278 -9.09 -30.58 -62.54
CA ILE A 278 -10.44 -30.14 -62.92
C ILE A 278 -10.55 -29.96 -64.43
N ILE A 279 -9.53 -29.36 -65.06
CA ILE A 279 -9.47 -29.22 -66.53
C ILE A 279 -9.58 -30.58 -67.21
N ASN A 280 -8.81 -31.56 -66.75
CA ASN A 280 -8.73 -32.88 -67.39
C ASN A 280 -9.99 -33.75 -67.18
N THR A 281 -10.79 -33.47 -66.15
CA THR A 281 -11.93 -34.33 -65.76
C THR A 281 -13.30 -33.70 -66.06
N GLN A 282 -13.43 -32.37 -65.95
CA GLN A 282 -14.71 -31.67 -66.01
C GLN A 282 -14.76 -30.60 -67.11
N GLY A 283 -13.63 -30.33 -67.77
CA GLY A 283 -13.53 -29.38 -68.87
C GLY A 283 -13.50 -27.91 -68.42
N GLU A 284 -13.32 -27.03 -69.40
CA GLU A 284 -12.99 -25.61 -69.19
C GLU A 284 -14.14 -24.78 -68.59
N ARG A 285 -15.41 -25.12 -68.90
CA ARG A 285 -16.58 -24.40 -68.34
C ARG A 285 -16.71 -24.57 -66.83
N GLU A 286 -16.50 -25.77 -66.31
CA GLU A 286 -16.57 -26.03 -64.87
C GLU A 286 -15.36 -25.46 -64.13
N LEU A 287 -14.18 -25.42 -64.77
CA LEU A 287 -13.04 -24.69 -64.25
C LEU A 287 -13.35 -23.19 -64.06
N THR A 288 -13.94 -22.54 -65.06
CA THR A 288 -14.29 -21.12 -64.97
C THR A 288 -15.25 -20.83 -63.82
N LYS A 289 -16.27 -21.68 -63.63
CA LYS A 289 -17.19 -21.57 -62.48
C LYS A 289 -16.46 -21.77 -61.16
N PHE A 290 -15.59 -22.78 -61.06
CA PHE A 290 -14.82 -23.08 -59.87
C PHE A 290 -13.87 -21.94 -59.47
N LEU A 291 -13.11 -21.41 -60.44
CA LEU A 291 -12.17 -20.30 -60.22
C LEU A 291 -12.90 -19.01 -59.85
N TRP A 292 -14.02 -18.71 -60.52
CA TRP A 292 -14.86 -17.57 -60.15
C TRP A 292 -15.46 -17.73 -58.75
N GLY A 293 -15.95 -18.92 -58.40
CA GLY A 293 -16.45 -19.24 -57.07
C GLY A 293 -15.42 -18.99 -55.96
N ARG A 294 -14.14 -19.23 -56.23
CA ARG A 294 -13.05 -18.90 -55.29
C ARG A 294 -12.83 -17.39 -55.12
N ILE A 295 -13.03 -16.59 -56.16
CA ILE A 295 -12.97 -15.12 -56.07
C ILE A 295 -14.15 -14.58 -55.27
N VAL A 296 -15.35 -15.14 -55.45
CA VAL A 296 -16.52 -14.80 -54.62
C VAL A 296 -16.27 -15.16 -53.16
N LEU A 297 -15.79 -16.38 -52.88
CA LEU A 297 -15.45 -16.83 -51.53
C LEU A 297 -14.35 -15.97 -50.89
N LEU A 298 -13.38 -15.50 -51.67
CA LEU A 298 -12.33 -14.58 -51.19
C LEU A 298 -12.94 -13.28 -50.65
N MET A 299 -13.92 -12.70 -51.36
CA MET A 299 -14.59 -11.47 -50.92
C MET A 299 -15.43 -11.69 -49.67
N GLU A 300 -16.13 -12.82 -49.56
CA GLU A 300 -16.85 -13.21 -48.35
C GLU A 300 -15.90 -13.38 -47.15
N ILE A 301 -14.73 -13.99 -47.36
CA ILE A 301 -13.69 -14.11 -46.33
C ILE A 301 -13.20 -12.72 -45.91
N ILE A 302 -12.86 -11.83 -46.85
CA ILE A 302 -12.40 -10.47 -46.53
C ILE A 302 -13.43 -9.75 -45.65
N TYR A 303 -14.71 -9.78 -46.03
CA TYR A 303 -15.80 -9.19 -45.25
C TYR A 303 -15.89 -9.81 -43.85
N ALA A 304 -15.99 -11.15 -43.75
CA ALA A 304 -16.16 -11.84 -42.48
C ALA A 304 -14.95 -11.70 -41.53
N GLN A 305 -13.74 -11.54 -42.07
CA GLN A 305 -12.55 -11.27 -41.26
C GLN A 305 -12.55 -9.83 -40.75
N PHE A 306 -12.92 -8.87 -41.60
CA PHE A 306 -12.98 -7.47 -41.24
C PHE A 306 -14.10 -7.19 -40.22
N SER A 307 -15.30 -7.74 -40.43
CA SER A 307 -16.46 -7.54 -39.54
C SER A 307 -16.17 -7.95 -38.10
N GLN A 308 -15.38 -9.02 -37.91
CA GLN A 308 -15.02 -9.50 -36.58
C GLN A 308 -13.98 -8.62 -35.87
N ILE A 309 -13.01 -8.09 -36.61
CA ILE A 309 -12.07 -7.09 -36.04
C ILE A 309 -12.77 -5.77 -35.80
N TRP A 310 -13.73 -5.41 -36.66
CA TRP A 310 -14.63 -4.28 -36.42
C TRP A 310 -15.39 -4.46 -35.11
N LEU A 311 -15.99 -5.63 -34.86
CA LEU A 311 -16.71 -5.91 -33.63
C LEU A 311 -15.81 -5.77 -32.38
N VAL A 312 -14.57 -6.27 -32.44
CA VAL A 312 -13.57 -6.06 -31.38
C VAL A 312 -13.31 -4.57 -31.15
N ASN A 313 -13.09 -3.81 -32.22
CA ASN A 313 -12.80 -2.39 -32.14
C ASN A 313 -14.01 -1.57 -31.64
N HIS A 314 -15.20 -1.93 -32.11
CA HIS A 314 -16.47 -1.33 -31.73
C HIS A 314 -16.67 -1.44 -30.23
N ILE A 315 -16.60 -2.65 -29.66
CA ILE A 315 -16.82 -2.85 -28.23
C ILE A 315 -15.74 -2.15 -27.39
N LEU A 316 -14.47 -2.19 -27.82
CA LEU A 316 -13.42 -1.42 -27.13
C LEU A 316 -13.70 0.09 -27.09
N SER A 317 -14.38 0.61 -28.12
CA SER A 317 -14.79 2.02 -28.19
C SER A 317 -16.07 2.34 -27.43
N THR A 318 -17.03 1.41 -27.32
CA THR A 318 -18.36 1.64 -26.72
C THR A 318 -18.50 1.23 -25.27
N THR A 319 -17.60 0.40 -24.73
CA THR A 319 -17.67 -0.02 -23.32
C THR A 319 -17.58 1.16 -22.35
N HIS A 320 -18.72 1.51 -21.75
CA HIS A 320 -18.86 2.52 -20.72
C HIS A 320 -18.54 1.97 -19.32
N GLU A 321 -17.88 2.81 -18.52
CA GLU A 321 -17.95 2.89 -17.05
C GLU A 321 -17.76 1.62 -16.21
N THR A 322 -16.56 1.47 -15.66
CA THR A 322 -16.42 0.91 -14.30
C THR A 322 -15.50 1.81 -13.47
N ASN A 323 -16.12 2.71 -12.71
CA ASN A 323 -15.56 3.53 -11.62
C ASN A 323 -14.96 4.90 -12.00
N GLY A 324 -15.78 5.95 -12.01
CA GLY A 324 -15.46 7.35 -11.62
C GLY A 324 -14.42 8.16 -12.41
N ASN A 325 -13.46 7.51 -13.06
CA ASN A 325 -12.46 8.09 -13.92
C ASN A 325 -12.77 7.60 -15.34
N GLN A 326 -13.38 8.47 -16.15
CA GLN A 326 -13.74 8.20 -17.54
C GLN A 326 -12.47 7.91 -18.36
N ARG A 327 -12.10 6.64 -18.49
CA ARG A 327 -11.21 6.14 -19.54
C ARG A 327 -11.90 5.01 -20.27
N SER A 328 -12.07 5.15 -21.58
CA SER A 328 -12.57 4.07 -22.44
C SER A 328 -11.65 2.83 -22.37
N LEU A 329 -12.17 1.62 -22.60
CA LEU A 329 -11.32 0.43 -22.69
C LEU A 329 -10.25 0.57 -23.80
N LEU A 330 -10.58 1.35 -24.84
CA LEU A 330 -9.64 1.76 -25.87
C LEU A 330 -8.50 2.62 -25.32
N GLU A 331 -8.76 3.62 -24.47
CA GLU A 331 -7.70 4.41 -23.82
C GLU A 331 -6.81 3.56 -22.92
N ILE A 332 -7.38 2.58 -22.22
CA ILE A 332 -6.61 1.61 -21.41
C ILE A 332 -5.74 0.73 -22.32
N TYR A 333 -6.26 0.32 -23.48
CA TYR A 333 -5.51 -0.43 -24.48
C TYR A 333 -4.37 0.38 -25.11
N LEU A 334 -4.59 1.67 -25.38
CA LEU A 334 -3.64 2.56 -26.07
C LEU A 334 -2.56 3.13 -25.13
N SER A 335 -2.91 3.50 -23.89
CA SER A 335 -1.99 4.17 -22.94
C SER A 335 -0.73 3.35 -22.58
N ASN A 336 -0.80 2.02 -22.65
CA ASN A 336 0.32 1.13 -22.30
C ASN A 336 1.02 0.51 -23.53
N ASN A 337 0.81 1.08 -24.72
CA ASN A 337 1.27 0.52 -25.98
C ASN A 337 2.38 1.41 -26.59
N SER A 338 3.63 1.14 -26.22
CA SER A 338 4.80 1.93 -26.66
C SER A 338 5.03 1.95 -28.18
N SER A 339 4.49 0.96 -28.91
CA SER A 339 4.56 0.92 -30.38
C SER A 339 3.61 1.89 -31.07
N TYR A 340 2.62 2.44 -30.35
CA TYR A 340 1.64 3.40 -30.86
C TYR A 340 1.83 4.81 -30.23
N SER A 341 2.65 4.95 -29.19
CA SER A 341 2.94 6.22 -28.50
C SER A 341 3.84 7.17 -29.31
N SER A 342 4.49 6.73 -30.37
CA SER A 342 5.31 7.62 -31.22
C SER A 342 4.49 8.57 -32.11
N PHE A 343 3.16 8.45 -32.10
CA PHE A 343 2.25 9.37 -32.81
C PHE A 343 1.24 10.06 -31.88
N SER A 344 1.37 9.88 -30.56
CA SER A 344 0.39 10.30 -29.54
C SER A 344 0.43 11.78 -29.16
N ASN A 345 1.17 12.63 -29.89
CA ASN A 345 1.13 14.08 -29.73
C ASN A 345 0.18 14.71 -30.74
N GLN A 346 -1.11 14.38 -30.68
CA GLN A 346 -2.18 15.22 -31.23
C GLN A 346 -3.54 14.76 -30.68
N ASN A 347 -4.25 15.70 -30.05
CA ASN A 347 -5.51 15.57 -29.33
C ASN A 347 -6.72 15.16 -30.21
N ASN A 348 -6.65 14.04 -30.94
CA ASN A 348 -7.77 13.52 -31.71
C ASN A 348 -8.06 12.09 -31.30
N THR A 349 -8.97 11.93 -30.33
CA THR A 349 -9.52 10.63 -29.89
C THR A 349 -10.10 9.81 -31.05
N GLU A 350 -10.67 10.47 -32.06
CA GLU A 350 -11.26 9.85 -33.25
C GLU A 350 -10.24 9.17 -34.18
N LYS A 351 -9.01 9.72 -34.31
CA LYS A 351 -7.97 9.15 -35.17
C LYS A 351 -7.36 7.87 -34.59
N ASN A 352 -7.52 7.62 -33.30
CA ASN A 352 -6.95 6.46 -32.61
C ASN A 352 -7.87 5.23 -32.66
N VAL A 353 -9.20 5.43 -32.70
CA VAL A 353 -10.21 4.35 -32.76
C VAL A 353 -10.04 3.51 -34.04
N ASN A 354 -9.70 4.13 -35.17
CA ASN A 354 -9.58 3.43 -36.45
C ASN A 354 -8.18 2.87 -36.73
N GLN A 355 -7.20 3.02 -35.82
CA GLN A 355 -5.85 2.54 -36.06
C GLN A 355 -5.75 1.01 -36.11
N ILE A 356 -6.46 0.32 -35.21
CA ILE A 356 -6.50 -1.15 -35.19
C ILE A 356 -7.08 -1.67 -36.52
N LEU A 357 -8.19 -1.08 -36.94
CA LEU A 357 -8.88 -1.42 -38.18
C LEU A 357 -8.02 -1.14 -39.41
N HIS A 358 -7.37 0.02 -39.47
CA HIS A 358 -6.51 0.40 -40.59
C HIS A 358 -5.27 -0.50 -40.69
N VAL A 359 -4.60 -0.81 -39.57
CA VAL A 359 -3.44 -1.72 -39.57
C VAL A 359 -3.85 -3.13 -40.00
N PHE A 360 -4.96 -3.64 -39.46
CA PHE A 360 -5.48 -4.95 -39.86
C PHE A 360 -5.88 -4.98 -41.34
N TRP A 361 -6.61 -3.96 -41.80
CA TRP A 361 -7.03 -3.84 -43.21
C TRP A 361 -5.84 -3.84 -44.16
N LYS A 362 -4.84 -3.01 -43.90
CA LYS A 362 -3.63 -2.94 -44.73
C LYS A 362 -2.91 -4.29 -44.77
N SER A 363 -2.79 -4.98 -43.63
CA SER A 363 -2.21 -6.33 -43.57
C SER A 363 -3.02 -7.34 -44.39
N LEU A 364 -4.34 -7.37 -44.20
CA LEU A 364 -5.26 -8.27 -44.89
C LEU A 364 -5.20 -8.07 -46.40
N VAL A 365 -5.30 -6.83 -46.87
CA VAL A 365 -5.29 -6.49 -48.30
C VAL A 365 -3.94 -6.81 -48.94
N ASN A 366 -2.82 -6.53 -48.25
CA ASN A 366 -1.50 -6.91 -48.76
C ASN A 366 -1.36 -8.43 -48.90
N LYS A 367 -1.88 -9.22 -47.94
CA LYS A 367 -1.91 -10.68 -48.05
C LYS A 367 -2.75 -11.16 -49.23
N VAL A 368 -3.91 -10.55 -49.45
CA VAL A 368 -4.75 -10.82 -50.63
C VAL A 368 -3.97 -10.52 -51.91
N LYS A 369 -3.33 -9.35 -52.00
CA LYS A 369 -2.52 -8.95 -53.16
C LYS A 369 -1.41 -9.94 -53.46
N ASP A 370 -0.60 -10.26 -52.45
CA ASP A 370 0.53 -11.18 -52.58
C ASP A 370 0.07 -12.58 -53.00
N ARG A 371 -1.02 -13.08 -52.42
CA ARG A 371 -1.49 -14.42 -52.76
C ARG A 371 -2.19 -14.46 -54.11
N LEU A 372 -2.99 -13.45 -54.44
CA LEU A 372 -3.69 -13.37 -55.73
C LEU A 372 -2.70 -13.27 -56.90
N THR A 373 -1.66 -12.44 -56.77
CA THR A 373 -0.59 -12.33 -57.78
C THR A 373 0.16 -13.66 -57.96
N ARG A 374 0.53 -14.34 -56.86
CA ARG A 374 1.14 -15.68 -56.94
C ARG A 374 0.22 -16.71 -57.57
N ALA A 375 -1.06 -16.72 -57.21
CA ALA A 375 -2.04 -17.67 -57.73
C ALA A 375 -2.29 -17.44 -59.22
N SER A 376 -2.35 -16.18 -59.66
CA SER A 376 -2.45 -15.80 -61.08
C SER A 376 -1.23 -16.28 -61.88
N ASN A 377 -0.02 -16.18 -61.31
CA ASN A 377 1.20 -16.66 -61.96
C ASN A 377 1.28 -18.20 -62.01
N GLN A 378 0.73 -18.88 -61.00
CA GLN A 378 0.69 -20.36 -60.92
C GLN A 378 -0.36 -20.96 -61.86
N ALA A 379 -1.49 -20.29 -62.04
CA ALA A 379 -2.60 -20.72 -62.87
C ALA A 379 -3.04 -19.58 -63.80
N PRO A 380 -2.49 -19.49 -65.02
CA PRO A 380 -2.87 -18.44 -65.98
C PRO A 380 -4.36 -18.48 -66.36
N GLN A 381 -5.03 -19.62 -66.17
CA GLN A 381 -6.48 -19.74 -66.32
C GLN A 381 -7.23 -18.83 -65.34
N LEU A 382 -6.72 -18.64 -64.12
CA LEU A 382 -7.31 -17.71 -63.15
C LEU A 382 -7.26 -16.27 -63.67
N GLN A 383 -6.13 -15.87 -64.25
CA GLN A 383 -5.96 -14.54 -64.84
C GLN A 383 -6.98 -14.30 -65.96
N LEU A 384 -7.15 -15.29 -66.83
CA LEU A 384 -8.10 -15.22 -67.94
C LEU A 384 -9.56 -15.12 -67.46
N VAL A 385 -9.94 -15.94 -66.46
CA VAL A 385 -11.27 -15.90 -65.84
C VAL A 385 -11.55 -14.54 -65.19
N ILE A 386 -10.55 -13.96 -64.52
CA ILE A 386 -10.66 -12.64 -63.89
C ILE A 386 -10.83 -11.54 -64.95
N ILE A 387 -10.01 -11.55 -66.01
CA ILE A 387 -10.08 -10.55 -67.08
C ILE A 387 -11.44 -10.62 -67.79
N GLN A 388 -11.90 -11.81 -68.17
CA GLN A 388 -13.19 -11.98 -68.86
C GLN A 388 -14.39 -11.55 -68.01
N ASN A 389 -14.27 -11.61 -66.67
CA ASN A 389 -15.33 -11.21 -65.74
C ASN A 389 -15.00 -9.91 -64.98
N TYR A 390 -14.09 -9.09 -65.49
CA TYR A 390 -13.59 -7.91 -64.78
C TYR A 390 -14.69 -6.92 -64.35
N PRO A 391 -15.71 -6.60 -65.18
CA PRO A 391 -16.82 -5.75 -64.74
C PRO A 391 -17.57 -6.32 -63.53
N LYS A 392 -17.81 -7.64 -63.51
CA LYS A 392 -18.47 -8.31 -62.38
C LYS A 392 -17.60 -8.32 -61.13
N LEU A 393 -16.28 -8.40 -61.29
CA LEU A 393 -15.34 -8.35 -60.18
C LEU A 393 -15.38 -6.98 -59.50
N ILE A 394 -15.40 -5.91 -60.29
CA ILE A 394 -15.49 -4.55 -59.74
C ILE A 394 -16.81 -4.34 -58.99
N THR A 395 -17.95 -4.81 -59.53
CA THR A 395 -19.22 -4.79 -58.79
C THR A 395 -19.10 -5.53 -57.46
N LEU A 396 -18.55 -6.76 -57.47
CA LEU A 396 -18.36 -7.55 -56.26
C LEU A 396 -17.46 -6.86 -55.21
N VAL A 397 -16.38 -6.21 -55.66
CA VAL A 397 -15.48 -5.42 -54.80
C VAL A 397 -16.23 -4.24 -54.18
N HIS A 398 -17.00 -3.50 -55.00
CA HIS A 398 -17.81 -2.39 -54.51
C HIS A 398 -18.87 -2.84 -53.51
N ASP A 399 -19.62 -3.90 -53.78
CA ASP A 399 -20.62 -4.47 -52.87
C ASP A 399 -19.99 -4.86 -51.53
N THR A 400 -18.78 -5.41 -51.56
CA THR A 400 -18.03 -5.79 -50.36
C THR A 400 -17.58 -4.57 -49.57
N LEU A 401 -17.06 -3.54 -50.25
CA LEU A 401 -16.67 -2.28 -49.61
C LEU A 401 -17.87 -1.51 -49.04
N GLU A 402 -19.02 -1.55 -49.72
CA GLU A 402 -20.26 -0.96 -49.23
C GLU A 402 -20.73 -1.66 -47.96
N LYS A 403 -20.72 -3.01 -47.93
CA LYS A 403 -21.01 -3.78 -46.70
C LYS A 403 -20.04 -3.43 -45.57
N ILE A 404 -18.75 -3.29 -45.84
CA ILE A 404 -17.74 -2.90 -44.84
C ILE A 404 -18.00 -1.50 -44.30
N ASN A 405 -18.30 -0.53 -45.18
CA ASN A 405 -18.57 0.84 -44.76
C ASN A 405 -19.94 0.96 -44.05
N GLY A 406 -20.91 0.11 -44.38
CA GLY A 406 -22.19 0.03 -43.67
C GLY A 406 -22.05 -0.37 -42.20
N LEU A 407 -20.95 -1.05 -41.81
CA LEU A 407 -20.65 -1.32 -40.39
C LEU A 407 -20.42 -0.01 -39.60
N ALA A 408 -19.99 1.07 -40.24
CA ALA A 408 -19.84 2.38 -39.59
C ALA A 408 -21.20 2.98 -39.17
N GLU A 409 -22.29 2.68 -39.89
CA GLU A 409 -23.62 3.22 -39.61
C GLU A 409 -24.25 2.58 -38.37
N ILE A 410 -23.87 1.33 -38.06
CA ILE A 410 -24.30 0.59 -36.86
C ILE A 410 -23.70 1.20 -35.58
N GLN A 411 -22.59 1.93 -35.70
CA GLN A 411 -21.78 2.41 -34.56
C GLN A 411 -22.44 3.52 -33.71
N GLY A 412 -23.61 4.04 -34.09
CA GLY A 412 -24.50 4.86 -33.23
C GLY A 412 -23.90 6.11 -32.55
N SER A 413 -22.67 6.51 -32.86
CA SER A 413 -21.88 7.47 -32.10
C SER A 413 -21.38 8.57 -33.01
N SER A 414 -21.91 9.79 -32.84
CA SER A 414 -21.36 11.11 -33.22
C SER A 414 -20.78 11.35 -34.63
N LEU A 415 -20.77 10.36 -35.55
CA LEU A 415 -20.19 10.43 -36.89
C LEU A 415 -21.14 11.05 -37.93
N LYS A 416 -22.14 11.82 -37.48
CA LYS A 416 -23.09 12.48 -38.39
C LYS A 416 -22.45 13.61 -39.22
N GLU A 417 -21.22 14.04 -38.93
CA GLU A 417 -20.64 15.21 -39.60
C GLU A 417 -19.54 14.91 -40.63
N LYS A 418 -18.99 13.69 -40.72
CA LYS A 418 -18.12 13.30 -41.84
C LYS A 418 -18.31 11.83 -42.20
N LYS A 419 -18.80 11.57 -43.42
CA LYS A 419 -18.76 10.27 -44.12
C LYS A 419 -17.32 9.90 -44.48
N GLU A 420 -16.43 9.83 -43.50
CA GLU A 420 -15.12 9.23 -43.74
C GLU A 420 -15.29 7.71 -43.83
N PRO A 421 -14.84 7.08 -44.93
CA PRO A 421 -14.94 5.64 -45.06
C PRO A 421 -14.11 4.97 -43.96
N LEU A 422 -14.65 3.90 -43.40
CA LEU A 422 -14.03 3.17 -42.30
C LEU A 422 -12.68 2.53 -42.72
N VAL A 423 -12.48 2.42 -44.03
CA VAL A 423 -11.42 1.70 -44.69
C VAL A 423 -10.96 2.44 -45.94
N ASP A 424 -9.66 2.43 -46.23
CA ASP A 424 -9.15 2.94 -47.50
C ASP A 424 -9.48 1.97 -48.65
N SER A 425 -10.60 2.25 -49.32
CA SER A 425 -11.10 1.53 -50.49
C SER A 425 -10.07 1.40 -51.61
N LYS A 426 -9.13 2.36 -51.71
CA LYS A 426 -8.08 2.31 -52.76
C LYS A 426 -7.16 1.12 -52.58
N LEU A 427 -6.91 0.68 -51.34
CA LEU A 427 -6.01 -0.44 -51.08
C LEU A 427 -6.52 -1.73 -51.71
N LEU A 428 -7.80 -2.04 -51.57
CA LEU A 428 -8.38 -3.25 -52.17
C LEU A 428 -8.48 -3.14 -53.69
N LEU A 429 -8.86 -1.98 -54.22
CA LEU A 429 -8.90 -1.73 -55.66
C LEU A 429 -7.50 -1.88 -56.31
N LEU A 430 -6.44 -1.43 -55.62
CA LEU A 430 -5.05 -1.61 -56.05
C LEU A 430 -4.61 -3.08 -56.13
N CYS A 431 -5.30 -4.01 -55.49
CA CYS A 431 -5.04 -5.45 -55.68
C CYS A 431 -5.43 -5.92 -57.08
N PHE A 432 -6.40 -5.25 -57.71
CA PHE A 432 -6.99 -5.68 -58.97
C PHE A 432 -6.57 -4.83 -60.19
N SER A 433 -5.87 -3.72 -59.97
CA SER A 433 -5.42 -2.80 -61.03
C SER A 433 -4.58 -3.46 -62.14
N SER A 434 -3.81 -4.50 -61.80
CA SER A 434 -3.07 -5.28 -62.80
C SER A 434 -3.98 -5.99 -63.81
N PHE A 435 -5.15 -6.47 -63.36
CA PHE A 435 -6.14 -7.08 -64.24
C PHE A 435 -6.94 -6.03 -65.02
N GLU A 436 -7.14 -4.84 -64.44
CA GLU A 436 -7.76 -3.69 -65.11
C GLU A 436 -7.00 -3.31 -66.38
N ASN A 437 -5.69 -3.12 -66.25
CA ASN A 437 -4.82 -2.74 -67.36
C ASN A 437 -4.85 -3.80 -68.47
N LEU A 438 -4.88 -5.08 -68.09
CA LEU A 438 -4.97 -6.19 -69.04
C LEU A 438 -6.33 -6.27 -69.74
N TYR A 439 -7.42 -6.05 -69.00
CA TYR A 439 -8.76 -5.98 -69.56
C TYR A 439 -8.90 -4.84 -70.58
N LEU A 440 -8.44 -3.64 -70.22
CA LEU A 440 -8.46 -2.47 -71.11
C LEU A 440 -7.58 -2.67 -72.34
N SER A 441 -6.44 -3.37 -72.20
CA SER A 441 -5.57 -3.71 -73.34
C SER A 441 -6.16 -4.74 -74.30
N GLN A 442 -7.19 -5.50 -73.90
CA GLN A 442 -7.90 -6.45 -74.77
C GLN A 442 -9.12 -5.82 -75.46
N GLN A 443 -9.56 -4.64 -75.01
CA GLN A 443 -10.68 -3.89 -75.60
C GLN A 443 -10.24 -2.87 -76.67
N ASN A 444 -8.98 -2.45 -76.62
CA ASN A 444 -8.29 -1.67 -77.67
C ASN A 444 -7.56 -2.61 -78.62
#